data_AF-A0A6G2DWN4-F1
#
_entry.id   AF-A0A6G2DWN4-F1
#
_cell.length_a   1.000
_cell.length_b   1.000
_cell.length_c   1.000
_cell.angle_alpha   90.00
_cell.angle_beta   90.00
_cell.angle_gamma   90.00
#
_symmetry.space_group_name_H-M   'P 1'
#
loop_
_entity.id
_entity.type
_entity.pdbx_description
1 polymer ?
#
loop_
_entity_poly.entity_id
_entity_poly.type
_entity_poly.pdbx_seq_one_letter_code
_entity_poly.pdbx_strand_id
1 'polypeptide(L)'
;RMTKELKKEMRRYVEGKPFHHFLFKSRQGQNKAITRERAYQIIHEAAEELGIDNVGTHTMRKTFGYKYYNKTKDVGTLQKMFNHSSPAITLRYIGIEQAELDDALRNFFI
;
A
#
# COMPACT_ATOMS: atom_id res chain seq x y z
N ARG A 1 10.46 -8.93 2.77
CA ARG A 1 10.10 -10.37 2.70
C ARG A 1 8.59 -10.48 2.91
N MET A 2 7.87 -11.33 2.18
CA MET A 2 6.40 -11.49 2.33
C MET A 2 6.06 -12.10 3.71
N THR A 3 4.90 -11.73 4.27
CA THR A 3 4.34 -12.37 5.45
C THR A 3 3.97 -13.83 5.16
N LYS A 4 3.78 -14.65 6.21
CA LYS A 4 3.44 -16.07 6.04
C LYS A 4 2.09 -16.23 5.31
N GLU A 5 1.15 -15.38 5.68
CA GLU A 5 -0.22 -15.32 5.15
C GLU A 5 -0.19 -14.94 3.68
N LEU A 6 0.51 -13.85 3.31
CA LEU A 6 0.65 -13.46 1.91
C LEU A 6 1.37 -14.53 1.09
N LYS A 7 2.37 -15.20 1.67
CA LYS A 7 3.05 -16.32 1.01
C LYS A 7 2.13 -17.51 0.75
N LYS A 8 1.20 -17.80 1.66
CA LYS A 8 0.19 -18.85 1.48
C LYS A 8 -0.76 -18.49 0.33
N GLU A 9 -1.34 -17.30 0.35
CA GLU A 9 -2.27 -16.87 -0.71
C GLU A 9 -1.60 -16.78 -2.08
N MET A 10 -0.37 -16.25 -2.13
CA MET A 10 0.39 -16.17 -3.38
C MET A 10 0.66 -17.56 -3.96
N ARG A 11 1.01 -18.55 -3.13
CA ARG A 11 1.25 -19.93 -3.60
C ARG A 11 -0.02 -20.53 -4.22
N ARG A 12 -1.16 -20.38 -3.55
CA ARG A 12 -2.46 -20.82 -4.06
C ARG A 12 -2.81 -20.12 -5.38
N TYR A 13 -2.55 -18.81 -5.47
CA TYR A 13 -2.84 -18.03 -6.67
C TYR A 13 -1.97 -18.42 -7.88
N VAL A 14 -0.72 -18.84 -7.67
CA VAL A 14 0.19 -19.23 -8.76
C VAL A 14 0.16 -20.72 -9.10
N GLU A 15 -0.60 -21.51 -8.36
CA GLU A 15 -0.71 -22.95 -8.59
C GLU A 15 -1.18 -23.26 -10.03
N GLY A 16 -0.44 -24.13 -10.72
CA GLY A 16 -0.70 -24.48 -12.12
C GLY A 16 -0.40 -23.39 -13.15
N LYS A 17 0.09 -22.20 -12.76
CA LYS A 17 0.42 -21.14 -13.71
C LYS A 17 1.80 -21.36 -14.35
N PRO A 18 1.96 -21.15 -15.67
CA PRO A 18 3.26 -21.20 -16.32
C PRO A 18 4.22 -20.14 -15.77
N PHE A 19 5.47 -20.51 -15.51
CA PHE A 19 6.47 -19.59 -14.93
C PHE A 19 6.86 -18.41 -15.82
N HIS A 20 6.67 -18.53 -17.14
CA HIS A 20 6.94 -17.46 -18.11
C HIS A 20 5.76 -16.49 -18.28
N HIS A 21 4.64 -16.71 -17.59
CA HIS A 21 3.51 -15.80 -17.62
C HIS A 21 3.68 -14.65 -16.62
N PHE A 22 3.10 -13.49 -16.96
CA PHE A 22 2.95 -12.43 -15.97
C PHE A 22 2.13 -12.90 -14.77
N LEU A 23 2.59 -12.53 -13.57
CA LEU A 23 1.94 -12.89 -12.31
C LEU A 23 0.47 -12.46 -12.29
N PHE A 24 0.21 -11.21 -12.69
CA PHE A 24 -1.14 -10.67 -12.90
C PHE A 24 -1.36 -10.46 -14.39
N LYS A 25 -1.81 -11.52 -15.06
CA LYS A 25 -2.08 -11.54 -16.49
C LYS A 25 -3.41 -10.84 -16.79
N SER A 26 -3.43 -10.01 -17.83
CA SER A 26 -4.63 -9.39 -18.39
C SER A 26 -5.53 -10.43 -19.06
N ARG A 27 -6.84 -10.14 -19.07
CA ARG A 27 -7.83 -10.91 -19.84
C ARG A 27 -7.72 -10.66 -21.35
N GLN A 28 -7.07 -9.56 -21.75
CA GLN A 28 -6.90 -9.15 -23.14
C GLN A 28 -5.46 -9.43 -23.62
N GLY A 29 -5.35 -10.01 -24.81
CA GLY A 29 -4.08 -10.31 -25.48
C GLY A 29 -3.41 -11.61 -25.00
N GLN A 30 -2.29 -11.96 -25.64
CA GLN A 30 -1.48 -13.13 -25.30
C GLN A 30 -0.42 -12.76 -24.28
N ASN A 31 -0.44 -13.42 -23.12
CA ASN A 31 0.50 -13.21 -22.00
C ASN A 31 0.88 -11.74 -21.76
N LYS A 32 -0.11 -10.86 -21.55
CA LYS A 32 0.11 -9.44 -21.25
C LYS A 32 -0.14 -9.16 -19.77
N ALA A 33 0.63 -8.28 -19.14
CA ALA A 33 0.34 -7.83 -17.79
C ALA A 33 -0.93 -6.96 -17.74
N ILE A 34 -1.59 -6.90 -16.57
CA ILE A 34 -2.61 -5.87 -16.32
C ILE A 34 -1.99 -4.47 -16.40
N THR A 35 -2.78 -3.49 -16.82
CA THR A 35 -2.35 -2.09 -16.78
C THR A 35 -2.48 -1.53 -15.36
N ARG A 36 -1.88 -0.35 -15.12
CA ARG A 36 -1.98 0.34 -13.83
C ARG A 36 -3.43 0.72 -13.51
N GLU A 37 -4.17 1.13 -14.53
CA GLU A 37 -5.57 1.51 -14.46
C GLU A 37 -6.42 0.30 -14.07
N ARG A 38 -6.17 -0.88 -14.65
CA ARG A 38 -6.88 -2.10 -14.25
C ARG A 38 -6.53 -2.53 -12.83
N ALA A 39 -5.27 -2.39 -12.41
CA ALA A 39 -4.89 -2.67 -11.03
C ALA A 39 -5.64 -1.75 -10.04
N TYR A 40 -5.74 -0.46 -10.37
CA TYR A 40 -6.55 0.49 -9.59
C TYR A 40 -8.03 0.09 -9.54
N GLN A 41 -8.65 -0.23 -10.69
CA GLN A 41 -10.04 -0.65 -10.75
C GLN A 41 -10.33 -1.88 -9.89
N ILE A 42 -9.47 -2.91 -9.93
CA ILE A 42 -9.64 -4.12 -9.10
C ILE A 42 -9.65 -3.77 -7.61
N ILE A 43 -8.76 -2.87 -7.17
CA ILE A 43 -8.69 -2.44 -5.77
C ILE A 43 -9.90 -1.58 -5.40
N HIS A 44 -10.33 -0.69 -6.30
CA HIS A 44 -11.46 0.21 -6.10
C HIS A 44 -12.78 -0.57 -6.02
N GLU A 45 -13.03 -1.48 -6.96
CA GLU A 45 -14.18 -2.41 -6.96
C GLU A 45 -14.27 -3.15 -5.61
N ALA A 46 -13.15 -3.71 -5.13
CA ALA A 46 -13.10 -4.39 -3.83
C ALA A 46 -13.34 -3.45 -2.63
N ALA A 47 -12.98 -2.17 -2.74
CA ALA A 47 -13.24 -1.19 -1.69
C ALA A 47 -14.73 -0.80 -1.65
N GLU A 48 -15.35 -0.59 -2.82
CA GLU A 48 -16.78 -0.30 -2.95
C GLU A 48 -17.64 -1.45 -2.40
N GLU A 49 -17.29 -2.70 -2.73
CA GLU A 49 -17.96 -3.90 -2.19
C GLU A 49 -17.90 -3.98 -0.66
N LEU A 50 -16.85 -3.42 -0.05
CA LEU A 50 -16.66 -3.37 1.40
C LEU A 50 -17.21 -2.08 2.03
N GLY A 51 -17.79 -1.16 1.25
CA GLY A 51 -18.26 0.14 1.73
C GLY A 51 -17.14 1.06 2.21
N ILE A 52 -15.94 0.95 1.64
CA ILE A 52 -14.77 1.76 1.99
C ILE A 52 -14.57 2.85 0.95
N ASP A 53 -14.81 4.10 1.36
CA ASP A 53 -14.64 5.26 0.50
C ASP A 53 -13.16 5.68 0.35
N ASN A 54 -12.90 6.49 -0.68
CA ASN A 54 -11.63 7.21 -0.87
C ASN A 54 -10.38 6.31 -0.99
N VAL A 55 -10.51 5.13 -1.59
CA VAL A 55 -9.38 4.24 -1.88
C VAL A 55 -8.73 4.60 -3.22
N GLY A 56 -7.50 5.11 -3.15
CA GLY A 56 -6.63 5.40 -4.28
C GLY A 56 -5.43 4.44 -4.39
N THR A 57 -4.64 4.60 -5.44
CA THR A 57 -3.45 3.76 -5.74
C THR A 57 -2.40 3.74 -4.63
N HIS A 58 -2.31 4.81 -3.85
CA HIS A 58 -1.37 4.95 -2.74
C HIS A 58 -1.97 4.61 -1.37
N THR A 59 -3.29 4.47 -1.26
CA THR A 59 -3.98 4.34 0.04
C THR A 59 -3.43 3.18 0.86
N MET A 60 -3.35 1.97 0.28
CA MET A 60 -2.83 0.80 1.01
C MET A 60 -1.39 0.99 1.52
N ARG A 61 -0.51 1.61 0.72
CA ARG A 61 0.89 1.85 1.10
C ARG A 61 0.98 2.88 2.23
N LYS A 62 0.22 3.98 2.14
CA LYS A 62 0.12 4.99 3.20
C LYS A 62 -0.43 4.40 4.49
N THR A 63 -1.53 3.64 4.41
CA THR A 63 -2.16 2.97 5.56
C THR A 63 -1.22 1.98 6.23
N PHE A 64 -0.48 1.17 5.46
CA PHE A 64 0.55 0.29 6.02
C PHE A 64 1.62 1.09 6.77
N GLY A 65 2.17 2.13 6.14
CA GLY A 65 3.21 2.96 6.75
C GLY A 65 2.73 3.68 8.02
N TYR A 66 1.54 4.25 8.00
CA TYR A 66 0.92 4.90 9.16
C TYR A 66 0.74 3.92 10.33
N LYS A 67 0.17 2.74 10.07
CA LYS A 67 -0.03 1.70 11.11
C LYS A 67 1.31 1.18 11.65
N TYR A 68 2.29 0.95 10.78
CA TYR A 68 3.61 0.51 11.19
C TYR A 68 4.29 1.54 12.09
N TYR A 69 4.35 2.80 11.64
CA TYR A 69 4.97 3.88 12.41
C TYR A 69 4.30 4.09 13.76
N ASN A 70 2.97 4.06 13.83
CA ASN A 70 2.28 4.21 15.12
C ASN A 70 2.59 3.08 16.11
N LYS A 71 2.89 1.87 15.62
CA LYS A 71 3.26 0.74 16.46
C LYS A 71 4.73 0.71 16.85
N THR A 72 5.64 1.10 15.96
CA THR A 72 7.09 0.89 16.14
C THR A 72 7.89 2.18 16.31
N LYS A 73 7.34 3.31 15.87
CA LYS A 73 8.02 4.60 15.73
C LYS A 73 9.31 4.55 14.87
N ASP A 74 9.47 3.50 14.06
CA ASP A 74 10.64 3.29 13.20
C ASP A 74 10.38 3.79 11.76
N VAL A 75 10.72 5.07 11.53
CA VAL A 75 10.66 5.66 10.18
C VAL A 75 11.81 5.20 9.27
N GLY A 76 12.95 4.80 9.82
CA GLY A 76 14.12 4.40 9.03
C GLY A 76 13.87 3.11 8.25
N THR A 77 13.18 2.14 8.87
CA THR A 77 12.72 0.94 8.19
C THR A 77 11.70 1.26 7.10
N LEU A 78 10.73 2.14 7.37
CA LEU A 78 9.74 2.55 6.37
C LEU A 78 10.37 3.28 5.19
N GLN A 79 11.34 4.15 5.44
CA GLN A 79 12.07 4.85 4.38
C GLN A 79 12.72 3.84 3.42
N LYS A 80 13.42 2.82 3.96
CA LYS A 80 14.04 1.75 3.17
C LYS A 80 13.00 0.91 2.43
N MET A 81 11.92 0.53 3.10
CA MET A 81 10.82 -0.23 2.48
C MET A 81 10.13 0.55 1.36
N PHE A 82 10.00 1.86 1.53
CA PHE A 82 9.34 2.72 0.56
C PHE A 82 10.26 3.29 -0.51
N ASN A 83 11.57 3.07 -0.37
CA ASN A 83 12.60 3.64 -1.25
C ASN A 83 12.51 5.17 -1.35
N HIS A 84 12.29 5.84 -0.22
CA HIS A 84 12.28 7.31 -0.15
C HIS A 84 13.67 7.84 0.21
N SER A 85 14.02 9.01 -0.32
CA SER A 85 15.34 9.60 -0.12
C SER A 85 15.56 10.15 1.30
N SER A 86 14.49 10.38 2.07
CA SER A 86 14.61 10.83 3.47
C SER A 86 13.47 10.31 4.37
N PRO A 87 13.70 10.26 5.70
CA PRO A 87 12.65 10.00 6.69
C PRO A 87 11.51 11.03 6.62
N ALA A 88 11.82 12.31 6.40
CA ALA A 88 10.84 13.39 6.31
C ALA A 88 9.81 13.14 5.19
N ILE A 89 10.27 12.73 4.00
CA ILE A 89 9.38 12.34 2.90
C ILE A 89 8.45 11.20 3.32
N THR A 90 8.96 10.26 4.10
CA THR A 90 8.16 9.12 4.59
C THR A 90 7.10 9.56 5.58
N LEU A 91 7.44 10.38 6.58
CA LEU A 91 6.48 10.90 7.58
C LEU A 91 5.36 11.71 6.92
N ARG A 92 5.71 12.57 5.95
CA ARG A 92 4.74 13.31 5.14
C ARG A 92 3.84 12.37 4.34
N TYR A 93 4.45 11.41 3.64
CA TYR A 93 3.74 10.48 2.78
C TYR A 93 2.69 9.67 3.54
N ILE A 94 3.00 9.24 4.76
CA ILE A 94 2.09 8.44 5.61
C ILE A 94 1.14 9.31 6.46
N GLY A 95 1.25 10.63 6.40
CA GLY A 95 0.34 11.56 7.10
C GLY A 95 0.66 11.80 8.58
N ILE A 96 1.82 11.39 9.08
CA ILE A 96 2.21 11.61 10.48
C ILE A 96 2.56 13.08 10.74
N GLU A 97 3.29 13.72 9.82
CA GLU A 97 3.67 15.13 9.94
C GLU A 97 2.42 16.02 10.12
N GLN A 98 1.37 15.78 9.33
CA GLN A 98 0.11 16.51 9.47
C GLN A 98 -0.58 16.22 10.81
N ALA A 99 -0.67 14.96 11.22
CA ALA A 99 -1.32 14.58 12.46
C ALA A 99 -0.63 15.18 13.70
N GLU A 100 0.70 15.27 13.70
CA GLU A 100 1.48 15.89 14.78
C GLU A 100 1.28 17.41 14.82
N LEU A 101 1.22 18.08 13.66
CA LEU A 101 0.90 19.51 13.58
C LEU A 101 -0.52 19.82 14.08
N ASP A 102 -1.50 19.02 13.66
CA ASP A 102 -2.89 19.18 14.07
C ASP A 102 -3.05 19.00 15.58
N ASP A 103 -2.32 18.05 16.18
CA ASP A 103 -2.33 17.82 17.62
C ASP A 103 -1.66 18.96 18.40
N ALA A 104 -0.51 19.46 17.92
CA ALA A 104 0.17 20.60 18.51
C ALA A 104 -0.71 21.86 18.52
N LEU A 105 -1.43 22.13 17.42
CA LEU A 105 -2.38 23.24 17.33
C LEU A 105 -3.59 23.06 18.26
N ARG A 106 -4.13 21.85 18.37
CA ARG A 106 -5.28 21.59 19.27
C ARG A 106 -4.95 21.87 20.73
N ASN A 107 -3.70 21.63 21.14
CA ASN A 107 -3.24 21.84 22.51
C ASN A 107 -2.72 23.26 22.78
N PHE A 108 -2.73 24.14 21.77
CA PHE A 108 -2.27 25.52 21.87
C PHE A 108 -3.47 26.46 22.07
N PHE A 109 -3.71 26.86 23.32
CA PHE A 109 -4.68 27.90 23.68
C PHE A 109 -3.92 29.16 24.15
N ILE A 110 -4.27 30.33 23.59
CA ILE A 110 -3.83 31.65 24.07
C ILE A 110 -4.93 32.23 24.95
#